data_AF-A0A2E0ZFZ4-F1
#
_entry.id   AF-A0A2E0ZFZ4-F1
#
_cell.length_a   1.000
_cell.length_b   1.000
_cell.length_c   1.000
_cell.angle_alpha   90.00
_cell.angle_beta   90.00
_cell.angle_gamma   90.00
#
_symmetry.space_group_name_H-M   'P 1'
#
loop_
_entity.id
_entity.type
_entity.pdbx_description
1 polymer ?
#
loop_
_entity_poly.entity_id
_entity_poly.type
_entity_poly.pdbx_seq_one_letter_code
_entity_poly.pdbx_strand_id
1 'polypeptide(L)' 'MQVYGYQLTMVKKGTLTIENLPFDAGEKVEAIIIPRSGHQPEAKQYPFWGKPITYLNPTDPVAE' A
#
# COMPACT_ATOMS: atom_id res chain seq x y z
N MET A 1 -16.60 -15.60 -0.20
CA MET A 1 -16.56 -14.24 -0.78
C MET A 1 -15.33 -14.17 -1.67
N GLN A 2 -15.53 -14.07 -2.98
CA GLN A 2 -14.45 -14.08 -3.97
C GLN A 2 -14.23 -12.64 -4.44
N VAL A 3 -13.01 -12.13 -4.30
CA VAL A 3 -12.68 -10.73 -4.57
C VAL A 3 -11.81 -10.68 -5.83
N TYR A 4 -12.30 -9.99 -6.85
CA TYR A 4 -11.55 -9.75 -8.08
C TYR A 4 -10.84 -8.40 -7.95
N GLY A 5 -9.51 -8.42 -7.90
CA GLY A 5 -8.69 -7.22 -7.81
C GLY A 5 -8.02 -6.90 -9.14
N TYR A 6 -8.26 -5.70 -9.66
CA TYR A 6 -7.56 -5.17 -10.84
C TYR A 6 -6.74 -3.94 -10.43
N GLN A 7 -5.46 -3.92 -10.78
CA GLN A 7 -4.57 -2.79 -10.48
C GLN A 7 -4.30 -2.02 -11.76
N LEU A 8 -4.73 -0.76 -11.80
CA LEU A 8 -4.46 0.16 -12.89
C LEU A 8 -3.81 1.45 -12.37
N THR A 9 -2.76 1.91 -13.03
CA THR A 9 -2.18 3.24 -12.80
C THR A 9 -2.76 4.21 -13.82
N MET A 10 -3.53 5.21 -13.35
CA MET A 10 -4.03 6.27 -14.22
C MET A 10 -2.89 7.20 -14.64
N VAL A 11 -2.51 7.17 -15.92
CA VAL A 11 -1.48 8.07 -16.49
C VAL A 11 -2.04 9.48 -16.74
N LYS A 12 -3.37 9.59 -16.94
CA LYS A 12 -4.11 10.84 -17.10
C LYS A 12 -5.47 10.71 -16.44
N LYS A 13 -6.11 11.84 -16.10
CA LYS A 13 -7.53 11.84 -15.71
C LYS A 13 -8.36 11.21 -16.82
N GLY A 14 -9.22 10.26 -16.48
CA GLY A 14 -9.95 9.49 -17.48
C GLY A 14 -10.93 8.49 -16.87
N THR A 15 -11.53 7.69 -17.75
CA THR A 15 -12.52 6.67 -17.44
C THR A 15 -11.86 5.32 -17.22
N LEU A 16 -12.33 4.55 -16.22
CA LEU A 16 -11.99 3.14 -16.03
C LEU A 16 -13.12 2.28 -16.60
N THR A 17 -12.83 1.49 -17.63
CA THR A 17 -13.76 0.49 -18.18
C THR A 17 -13.31 -0.89 -17.72
N ILE A 18 -14.24 -1.68 -17.15
CA ILE A 18 -13.99 -3.06 -16.74
C ILE A 18 -14.88 -3.96 -17.60
N GLU A 19 -14.27 -4.87 -18.36
CA GLU A 19 -14.93 -5.72 -19.35
C GLU A 19 -14.69 -7.21 -19.06
N ASN A 20 -15.53 -8.08 -19.63
CA ASN A 20 -15.40 -9.55 -19.54
C ASN A 20 -15.36 -10.08 -18.09
N LEU A 21 -16.18 -9.50 -17.21
CA LEU A 21 -16.31 -9.99 -15.85
C LEU A 21 -16.97 -11.38 -15.82
N PRO A 22 -16.48 -12.32 -14.99
CA PRO A 22 -17.02 -13.67 -14.91
C PRO A 22 -18.27 -13.74 -14.01
N PHE A 23 -19.24 -12.85 -14.26
CA PHE A 23 -20.50 -12.78 -13.51
C PHE A 23 -21.68 -13.01 -14.45
N ASP A 24 -22.72 -13.68 -13.96
CA ASP A 24 -23.92 -13.92 -14.73
C ASP A 24 -24.83 -12.67 -14.78
N ALA A 25 -25.73 -12.65 -15.78
CA ALA A 25 -26.71 -11.58 -15.92
C ALA A 25 -27.66 -11.56 -14.72
N GLY A 26 -27.77 -10.41 -14.06
CA GLY A 26 -28.63 -10.20 -12.89
C GLY A 26 -27.93 -10.38 -11.54
N GLU A 27 -26.66 -10.77 -11.52
CA GLU A 27 -25.86 -10.76 -10.29
C GLU A 27 -25.62 -9.34 -9.78
N LYS A 28 -25.71 -9.18 -8.45
CA LYS A 28 -25.39 -7.92 -7.79
C LYS A 28 -23.87 -7.83 -7.57
N VAL A 29 -23.25 -6.86 -8.22
CA VAL A 29 -21.81 -6.59 -8.11
C VAL A 29 -21.53 -5.26 -7.41
N GLU A 30 -20.44 -5.21 -6.64
CA GLU A 30 -19.92 -4.02 -5.98
C GLU A 30 -18.53 -3.71 -6.55
N ALA A 31 -18.30 -2.45 -6.91
CA ALA A 31 -17.01 -1.96 -7.39
C ALA A 31 -16.43 -0.97 -6.37
N ILE A 32 -15.24 -1.27 -5.86
CA ILE A 32 -14.54 -0.43 -4.88
C ILE A 32 -13.29 0.17 -5.54
N ILE A 33 -13.24 1.50 -5.63
CA ILE A 33 -12.09 2.24 -6.15
C ILE A 33 -11.36 2.87 -4.97
N ILE A 34 -10.13 2.43 -4.71
CA ILE A 34 -9.29 2.97 -3.65
C ILE A 34 -8.17 3.78 -4.29
N PRO A 35 -8.14 5.12 -4.14
CA PRO A 35 -7.00 5.91 -4.60
C PRO A 35 -5.77 5.52 -3.78
N ARG A 36 -4.78 4.92 -4.45
CA ARG A 36 -3.46 4.77 -3.86
C ARG A 36 -2.68 6.02 -4.22
N SER A 37 -2.55 6.95 -3.26
CA SER A 37 -1.54 8.00 -3.33
C SER A 37 -0.24 7.31 -3.71
N GLY A 38 0.27 7.61 -4.92
CA GLY A 38 1.45 6.94 -5.46
C GLY A 38 2.47 6.86 -4.35
N HIS A 39 2.95 5.65 -4.08
CA HIS A 39 3.88 5.33 -3.00
C HIS A 39 4.86 6.51 -2.91
N GLN A 40 4.62 7.46 -1.99
CA GLN A 40 5.72 8.30 -1.58
C GLN A 40 6.68 7.23 -1.08
N PRO A 41 7.92 7.12 -1.61
CA PRO A 41 8.92 6.44 -0.85
C PRO A 41 8.86 7.16 0.49
N GLU A 42 8.25 6.50 1.48
CA GLU A 42 8.06 7.03 2.81
C GLU A 42 9.39 7.64 3.14
N ALA A 43 9.40 8.96 3.34
CA ALA A 43 10.61 9.72 3.50
C ALA A 43 11.41 9.03 4.62
N LYS A 44 12.35 8.17 4.22
CA LYS A 44 13.02 7.19 5.09
C LYS A 44 12.08 6.52 6.10
N GLN A 45 11.21 5.61 5.65
CA GLN A 45 10.43 4.72 6.55
C GLN A 45 11.29 4.11 7.67
N TYR A 46 12.57 3.90 7.39
CA TYR A 46 13.57 3.42 8.33
C TYR A 46 14.87 4.26 8.19
N PRO A 47 15.04 5.35 8.96
CA PRO A 47 16.19 6.24 8.83
C PRO A 47 17.55 5.58 9.15
N PHE A 48 17.48 4.42 9.81
CA PHE A 48 18.63 3.61 10.22
C PHE A 48 18.77 2.28 9.46
N TRP A 49 17.94 2.01 8.45
CA TRP A 49 18.10 0.79 7.64
C TRP A 49 19.46 0.77 6.94
N GLY A 50 20.25 -0.28 7.17
CA GLY A 50 21.61 -0.41 6.65
C GLY A 50 22.66 0.47 7.34
N LYS A 51 22.31 1.17 8.43
CA LYS A 51 23.28 1.92 9.24
C LYS A 51 23.63 1.13 10.51
N PRO A 52 24.92 0.95 10.83
CA PRO A 52 25.32 0.37 12.10
C PRO A 52 24.89 1.30 13.24
N ILE A 53 24.19 0.75 14.24
CA ILE A 53 23.81 1.44 15.47
C ILE A 53 24.75 0.96 16.56
N THR A 54 25.47 1.89 17.19
CA THR A 54 26.37 1.58 18.31
C THR A 54 25.74 2.07 19.60
N TYR A 55 25.54 1.16 20.54
CA TYR A 55 25.12 1.49 21.91
C TYR A 55 26.37 1.70 22.76
N LEU A 56 26.58 2.92 23.22
CA LEU A 56 27.60 3.23 24.22
C LEU A 56 26.97 2.83 25.58
N ASN A 57 27.28 1.62 26.05
CA ASN A 57 26.82 1.06 27.34
C ASN A 57 25.29 0.88 27.49
N PRO A 58 24.69 -0.11 26.81
CA PRO A 58 23.24 -0.31 26.80
C PRO A 58 22.63 -0.73 28.15
N THR A 59 23.47 -1.10 29.12
CA THR A 59 23.06 -1.65 30.42
C THR A 59 23.41 -0.74 31.59
N ASP A 60 24.00 0.42 31.35
CA ASP A 60 24.34 1.33 32.43
C ASP A 60 23.05 1.85 33.09
N PRO A 61 23.00 1.90 34.43
CA PRO A 61 21.83 2.41 35.14
C PRO A 61 21.59 3.87 34.77
N VAL A 62 20.33 4.20 34.47
CA VAL A 62 19.90 5.51 33.97
C VAL A 62 19.95 6.60 35.07
N ALA A 63 20.12 6.23 36.33
CA ALA A 63 20.31 7.17 37.44
C ALA A 63 21.06 6.51 38.62
N GLU A 64 21.78 7.35 39.36
CA GLU A 64 22.18 7.16 40.76
C GLU A 64 21.28 8.04 41.64
#